data_AF-A0AAP5IF61-F1
#
_entry.id   AF-A0AAP5IF61-F1
#
_cell.length_a   1.000
_cell.length_b   1.000
_cell.length_c   1.000
_cell.angle_alpha   90.00
_cell.angle_beta   90.00
_cell.angle_gamma   90.00
#
_symmetry.space_group_name_H-M   'P 1'
#
loop_
_entity.id
_entity.type
_entity.pdbx_description
1 polymer ?
#
loop_
_entity_poly.entity_id
_entity_poly.type
_entity_poly.pdbx_seq_one_letter_code
_entity_poly.pdbx_strand_id
1 'polypeptide(L)'
;MNMVNFCKALSETMKTYGIKGTWVAEKAGLTNQTISNFLVGKTQIKSESLEKIISALPPDARDYFFQQLHPVNRDLKSLIFRATNDEKAEVLRIVAASLSSGIADNNELPVAV
;
A
#
# COMPACT_ATOMS: atom_id res chain seq x y z
N MET A 1 3.93 14.12 11.87
CA MET A 1 4.91 13.16 11.34
C MET A 1 4.43 11.76 11.74
N ASN A 2 3.77 11.00 10.85
CA ASN A 2 3.38 9.63 11.18
C ASN A 2 4.66 8.79 11.24
N MET A 3 5.02 8.33 12.44
CA MET A 3 6.18 7.47 12.64
C MET A 3 5.93 6.13 11.94
N VAL A 4 6.85 5.74 11.05
CA VAL A 4 6.79 4.46 10.33
C VAL A 4 6.79 3.32 11.36
N ASN A 5 5.73 2.51 11.36
CA ASN A 5 5.57 1.42 12.31
C ASN A 5 5.75 0.07 11.60
N PHE A 6 7.00 -0.40 11.56
CA PHE A 6 7.36 -1.68 10.93
C PHE A 6 6.65 -2.89 11.56
N CYS A 7 6.46 -2.90 12.88
CA CYS A 7 5.74 -3.97 13.58
C CYS A 7 4.30 -4.11 13.05
N LYS A 8 3.60 -2.97 12.95
CA LYS A 8 2.23 -2.92 12.43
C LYS A 8 2.17 -3.30 10.96
N ALA A 9 3.05 -2.75 10.13
CA ALA A 9 3.12 -3.07 8.71
C ALA A 9 3.36 -4.58 8.47
N LEU A 10 4.28 -5.19 9.21
CA LEU A 10 4.55 -6.63 9.10
C LEU A 10 3.36 -7.46 9.59
N SER A 11 2.75 -7.09 10.71
CA SER A 11 1.59 -7.79 11.26
C SER A 11 0.42 -7.80 10.29
N GLU A 12 0.10 -6.67 9.67
CA GLU A 12 -0.95 -6.57 8.64
C GLU A 12 -0.57 -7.36 7.38
N THR A 13 0.68 -7.28 6.93
CA THR A 13 1.14 -8.06 5.77
C THR A 13 0.97 -9.55 6.00
N MET A 14 1.40 -10.04 7.17
CA MET A 14 1.28 -11.45 7.51
C MET A 14 -0.18 -11.90 7.59
N LYS A 15 -1.06 -11.06 8.13
CA LYS A 15 -2.50 -11.32 8.19
C LYS A 15 -3.13 -11.40 6.79
N THR A 16 -2.82 -10.44 5.92
CA THR A 16 -3.37 -10.38 4.54
C THR A 16 -2.96 -11.59 3.71
N TYR A 17 -1.71 -12.06 3.84
CA TYR A 17 -1.18 -13.17 3.05
C TYR A 17 -1.23 -14.53 3.77
N GLY A 18 -1.83 -14.61 4.96
CA GLY A 18 -1.91 -15.85 5.73
C GLY A 18 -0.55 -16.40 6.20
N ILE A 19 0.47 -15.54 6.32
CA ILE A 19 1.83 -15.93 6.66
C ILE A 19 1.96 -16.11 8.18
N LYS A 20 2.46 -17.27 8.61
CA LYS A 20 2.70 -17.56 10.03
C LYS A 20 4.03 -16.99 10.50
N GLY A 21 4.10 -16.51 11.75
CA GLY A 21 5.35 -15.98 12.32
C GLY A 21 6.47 -17.02 12.39
N THR A 22 6.11 -18.29 12.60
CA THR A 22 7.07 -19.40 12.58
C THR A 22 7.70 -19.62 11.21
N TRP A 23 6.93 -19.43 10.14
CA TRP A 23 7.42 -19.52 8.77
C TRP A 23 8.40 -18.38 8.45
N VAL A 24 8.08 -17.16 8.90
CA VAL A 24 9.00 -16.00 8.73
C VAL A 24 10.28 -16.22 9.51
N ALA A 25 10.20 -16.72 10.75
CA ALA A 25 11.36 -17.00 11.58
C ALA A 25 12.31 -17.98 10.89
N GLU A 26 11.77 -19.10 10.39
CA GLU A 26 12.53 -20.11 9.65
C GLU A 26 13.19 -19.52 8.39
N LYS A 27 12.43 -18.80 7.56
CA LYS A 27 12.92 -18.24 6.30
C LYS A 27 13.93 -17.12 6.49
N ALA A 28 13.79 -16.34 7.56
CA ALA A 28 14.71 -15.25 7.88
C ALA A 28 15.94 -15.69 8.69
N GLY A 29 16.00 -16.96 9.14
CA GLY A 29 17.05 -17.45 10.02
C GLY A 29 17.02 -16.79 11.40
N LEU A 30 15.83 -16.47 11.92
CA LEU A 30 15.60 -15.83 13.21
C LEU A 30 14.85 -16.78 14.15
N THR A 31 14.89 -16.49 15.45
CA THR A 31 14.11 -17.29 16.42
C THR A 31 12.64 -16.87 16.41
N ASN A 32 11.74 -17.82 16.72
CA ASN A 32 10.31 -17.54 16.91
C ASN A 32 10.07 -16.44 17.95
N GLN A 33 10.89 -16.42 19.01
CA GLN A 33 10.81 -15.42 20.06
C GLN A 33 11.10 -14.01 19.52
N THR A 34 12.12 -13.86 18.67
CA THR A 34 12.47 -12.58 18.06
C THR A 34 11.32 -12.05 17.19
N ILE A 35 10.75 -12.90 16.33
CA ILE A 35 9.60 -12.51 15.50
C ILE A 35 8.39 -12.14 16.36
N SER A 36 8.05 -12.99 17.35
CA SER A 36 6.91 -12.75 18.22
C SER A 36 7.05 -11.43 18.99
N ASN A 37 8.22 -11.18 19.59
CA ASN A 37 8.49 -9.94 20.34
C ASN A 37 8.44 -8.70 19.45
N PHE A 38 8.91 -8.81 18.21
CA PHE A 38 8.83 -7.72 17.25
C PHE A 38 7.39 -7.42 16.85
N LEU A 39 6.59 -8.44 16.52
CA LEU A 39 5.20 -8.27 16.07
C LEU A 39 4.32 -7.60 17.15
N VAL A 40 4.54 -7.93 18.43
CA VAL A 40 3.82 -7.29 19.54
C VAL A 40 4.43 -5.96 20.00
N GLY A 41 5.50 -5.48 19.34
CA GLY A 41 6.17 -4.21 19.68
C GLY A 41 6.98 -4.22 20.98
N LYS A 42 7.24 -5.40 21.57
CA LYS A 42 8.03 -5.54 22.80
C LYS A 42 9.53 -5.30 22.59
N THR A 43 10.04 -5.51 21.39
CA THR A 43 11.47 -5.38 21.11
C THR A 43 11.69 -4.71 19.76
N GLN A 44 12.60 -3.74 19.73
CA GLN A 44 13.11 -3.16 18.50
C GLN A 44 14.08 -4.16 17.85
N ILE A 45 14.00 -4.35 16.54
CA ILE A 45 14.93 -5.21 15.82
C ILE A 45 16.01 -4.38 15.13
N LYS A 46 17.20 -4.97 14.98
CA LYS A 46 18.29 -4.34 14.22
C LYS A 46 17.96 -4.32 12.73
N SER A 47 18.51 -3.35 12.00
CA SER A 47 18.32 -3.23 10.53
C SER A 47 18.59 -4.53 9.79
N GLU A 48 19.69 -5.21 10.13
CA GLU A 48 20.04 -6.50 9.51
C GLU A 48 18.95 -7.57 9.68
N SER A 49 18.34 -7.65 10.87
CA SER A 49 17.24 -8.59 11.11
C SER A 49 15.97 -8.18 10.36
N LEU A 50 15.71 -6.88 10.23
CA LEU A 50 14.59 -6.36 9.44
C LEU A 50 14.75 -6.71 7.97
N GLU A 51 15.94 -6.50 7.41
CA GLU A 51 16.27 -6.83 6.03
C GLU A 51 16.11 -8.33 5.75
N LYS A 52 16.52 -9.20 6.69
CA LYS A 52 16.28 -10.65 6.60
C LYS A 52 14.80 -10.99 6.57
N ILE A 53 13.99 -10.36 7.41
CA ILE A 53 12.53 -10.55 7.43
C ILE A 53 11.92 -10.11 6.10
N ILE A 54 12.26 -8.91 5.62
CA ILE A 54 11.72 -8.36 4.37
C ILE A 54 12.11 -9.23 3.18
N SER A 55 13.35 -9.75 3.15
CA SER A 55 13.85 -10.61 2.08
C SER A 55 13.23 -12.01 2.10
N ALA A 56 12.75 -12.47 3.26
CA ALA A 56 12.06 -13.74 3.42
C ALA A 56 10.60 -13.71 2.95
N LEU A 57 10.01 -12.53 2.78
CA LEU A 57 8.63 -12.39 2.32
C LEU A 57 8.49 -12.78 0.84
N PRO A 58 7.37 -13.38 0.43
CA PRO A 58 7.01 -13.50 -0.98
C PRO A 58 6.99 -12.12 -1.67
N PRO A 59 7.28 -12.02 -2.99
CA PRO A 59 7.34 -10.74 -3.70
C PRO A 59 6.11 -9.85 -3.47
N ASP A 60 4.91 -10.39 -3.64
CA ASP A 60 3.65 -9.64 -3.48
C ASP A 60 3.45 -9.15 -2.03
N ALA A 61 3.80 -9.99 -1.05
CA ALA A 61 3.72 -9.65 0.36
C ALA A 61 4.72 -8.56 0.73
N ARG A 62 5.92 -8.59 0.15
CA ARG A 62 6.94 -7.56 0.33
C ARG A 62 6.49 -6.23 -0.23
N ASP A 63 5.88 -6.21 -1.41
CA ASP A 63 5.34 -4.99 -2.01
C ASP A 63 4.21 -4.40 -1.15
N TYR A 64 3.29 -5.24 -0.67
CA TYR A 64 2.25 -4.82 0.26
C TYR A 64 2.83 -4.26 1.56
N PHE A 65 3.87 -4.88 2.11
CA PHE A 65 4.56 -4.38 3.30
C PHE A 65 5.09 -2.95 3.10
N PHE A 66 5.74 -2.67 1.97
CA PHE A 66 6.21 -1.31 1.66
C PHE A 66 5.06 -0.31 1.47
N GLN A 67 3.92 -0.73 0.93
CA GLN A 67 2.71 0.09 0.86
C GLN A 67 2.14 0.44 2.25
N GLN A 68 2.36 -0.40 3.26
CA GLN A 68 1.96 -0.10 4.64
C GLN A 68 2.90 0.92 5.31
N LEU A 69 4.20 0.90 4.98
CA LEU A 69 5.20 1.81 5.54
C LEU A 69 5.13 3.21 4.94
N HIS A 70 4.89 3.24 3.62
CA HIS A 70 4.56 4.43 2.89
C HIS A 70 3.11 4.27 2.47
N PRO A 71 2.13 4.62 3.34
CA PRO A 71 0.83 4.93 2.83
C PRO A 71 1.09 6.10 1.89
N VAL A 72 1.26 5.79 0.59
CA VAL A 72 1.40 6.79 -0.44
C VAL A 72 0.23 7.68 -0.17
N ASN A 73 0.50 8.91 0.26
CA ASN A 73 -0.55 9.85 0.50
C ASN A 73 -1.11 10.07 -0.89
N ARG A 74 -2.14 9.27 -1.23
CA ARG A 74 -2.96 9.39 -2.43
C ARG A 74 -3.86 10.62 -2.30
N ASP A 75 -3.47 11.58 -1.46
CA ASP A 75 -3.89 12.95 -1.60
C ASP A 75 -3.63 13.34 -3.06
N LEU A 76 -4.72 13.33 -3.81
CA LEU A 76 -4.75 13.60 -5.23
C LEU A 76 -4.06 14.93 -5.52
N LYS A 77 -4.19 15.90 -4.60
CA LYS A 77 -3.51 17.19 -4.67
C LYS A 77 -1.99 17.03 -4.71
N SER A 78 -1.39 16.25 -3.80
CA SER A 78 0.05 15.97 -3.78
C SER A 78 0.56 15.21 -5.01
N LEU A 79 -0.27 14.35 -5.61
CA LEU A 79 0.07 13.64 -6.84
C LEU A 79 -0.02 14.57 -8.06
N ILE A 80 -1.03 15.43 -8.13
CA ILE A 80 -1.16 16.44 -9.19
C ILE A 80 -0.03 17.47 -9.10
N PHE A 81 0.36 17.94 -7.91
CA PHE A 81 1.41 18.96 -7.79
C PHE A 81 2.77 18.48 -8.31
N ARG A 82 3.13 17.22 -8.05
CA ARG A 82 4.42 16.63 -8.46
C ARG A 82 4.45 16.17 -9.93
N ALA A 83 3.29 16.01 -10.55
CA ALA A 83 3.19 15.55 -11.93
C ALA A 83 3.77 16.59 -12.90
N THR A 84 4.36 16.09 -13.97
CA THR A 84 4.78 16.89 -15.14
C THR A 84 3.56 17.54 -15.80
N ASN A 85 3.81 18.52 -16.68
CA ASN A 85 2.72 19.17 -17.41
C ASN A 85 1.96 18.18 -18.32
N ASP A 86 2.67 17.22 -18.91
CA ASP A 86 2.07 16.19 -19.77
C ASP A 86 1.17 15.25 -18.97
N GLU A 87 1.63 14.78 -17.81
CA GLU A 87 0.82 13.96 -16.89
C GLU A 87 -0.41 14.71 -16.38
N LYS A 88 -0.27 16.01 -16.06
CA LYS A 88 -1.41 16.86 -15.67
C LYS A 88 -2.43 16.98 -16.81
N ALA A 89 -1.97 17.20 -18.04
CA ALA A 89 -2.83 17.29 -19.22
C ALA A 89 -3.56 15.97 -19.49
N GLU A 90 -2.89 14.83 -19.26
CA GLU A 90 -3.52 13.50 -19.35
C GLU A 90 -4.61 13.31 -18.30
N VAL A 91 -4.32 13.64 -17.03
CA VAL A 91 -5.32 13.58 -15.95
C VAL A 91 -6.54 14.45 -16.26
N LEU A 92 -6.33 15.67 -16.77
CA LEU A 92 -7.43 16.55 -17.18
C LEU A 92 -8.28 15.94 -18.30
N ARG A 93 -7.67 15.31 -19.30
CA ARG A 93 -8.38 14.65 -20.39
C ARG A 93 -9.24 13.49 -19.88
N ILE A 94 -8.68 12.64 -19.01
CA ILE A 94 -9.41 11.52 -18.40
C ILE A 94 -10.61 12.02 -17.58
N VAL A 95 -10.42 13.06 -16.76
CA VAL A 95 -11.50 13.65 -15.95
C VAL A 95 -12.58 14.29 -16.82
N ALA A 96 -12.20 14.99 -17.89
CA ALA A 96 -13.18 15.57 -18.82
C ALA A 96 -14.00 14.47 -19.53
N ALA A 97 -13.35 13.38 -19.96
CA ALA A 97 -14.01 12.24 -20.58
C ALA A 97 -14.99 11.53 -19.64
N SER A 98 -14.61 11.35 -18.36
CA SER A 98 -15.48 10.70 -17.37
C SER A 98 -16.71 11.55 -17.03
N LEU A 99 -16.55 12.87 -16.89
CA LEU A 99 -17.67 13.79 -16.67
C LEU A 99 -18.62 13.85 -17.87
N SER A 100 -18.08 13.82 -19.09
CA SER A 100 -18.89 13.82 -20.31
C SER A 100 -19.69 12.53 -20.47
N SER A 101 -19.11 11.38 -20.05
CA SER A 101 -19.79 10.08 -20.10
C SER A 101 -20.93 9.97 -19.08
N GLY A 102 -20.85 10.67 -17.94
CA GLY A 102 -21.94 10.71 -16.94
C GLY A 102 -23.10 11.65 -17.28
N ILE A 103 -22.96 12.51 -18.30
CA ILE A 103 -24.01 13.46 -18.74
C ILE A 103 -24.94 12.81 -19.79
N ALA A 104 -24.50 11.74 -20.46
CA ALA A 104 -25.26 11.12 -21.54
C ALA A 104 -26.50 10.31 -21.09
N ASP A 105 -26.57 9.88 -19.83
CA ASP A 105 -27.67 9.03 -19.33
C ASP A 105 -28.91 9.79 -18.83
N ASN A 106 -28.92 11.14 -18.84
CA ASN A 106 -30.03 11.94 -18.30
C ASN A 106 -30.84 12.75 -19.33
N ASN A 107 -30.61 12.54 -20.63
CA ASN A 107 -31.46 13.14 -21.67
C ASN A 107 -32.43 12.08 -22.25
N GLU A 108 -33.46 11.74 -21.48
CA GLU A 108 -34.71 11.26 -22.07
C GLU A 108 -35.23 12.37 -23.00
N LEU A 109 -35.33 12.04 -24.30
CA LEU A 109 -35.89 12.91 -25.32
C LEU A 109 -37.36 13.24 -24.96
N PRO A 110 -37.82 14.50 -25.12
CA PRO A 110 -39.24 14.78 -25.00
C PRO A 110 -39.97 14.09 -26.15
N VAL A 111 -40.86 13.15 -25.81
CA VAL A 111 -41.88 12.66 -26.74
C VAL A 111 -42.84 13.83 -26.97
N ALA A 112 -42.73 14.46 -28.13
CA ALA A 112 -43.75 15.36 -28.64
C ALA A 112 -44.72 14.56 -29.52
N VAL A 113 -45.94 14.45 -28.98
CA VAL A 113 -47.27 14.10 -29.54
C VAL A 113 -47.36 13.84 -31.04
#